data_AF-A0A5Q2F6F1-F1
#
_entry.id   AF-A0A5Q2F6F1-F1
#
_cell.length_a   1.000
_cell.length_b   1.000
_cell.length_c   1.000
_cell.angle_alpha   90.00
_cell.angle_beta   90.00
_cell.angle_gamma   90.00
#
_symmetry.space_group_name_H-M   'P 1'
#
loop_
_entity.id
_entity.type
_entity.pdbx_description
1 polymer ?
#
loop_
_entity_poly.entity_id
_entity_poly.type
_entity_poly.pdbx_seq_one_letter_code
_entity_poly.pdbx_strand_id
1 'polypeptide(L)'
;MVFGRRSQADGDDPEHHHHRGVGVLDRFSGRLGIGRDGIDRVDGVHDHGPDGRHRRSRRGVEPQRLPAAGWTAYDPTLPPVGEGTIHKATFTVKEAQQEVAPGVTQQVWTFNGTVPGTTLHGRVGDTFEITLVNDGSMGHGIDFHAGALAPDEPMRTIQPGESLTYRFTATKAGVWMYHCSTMPMSLHIANGMYGAVVIDPPDLPPVDQEYLLVQGEQYYGPAGAPGNADKIAARTPDAVVFNGYPNQYDRTPLTAKAGQRVRIWVLDAGPNESLAFHVVGAQFDSVWKEGGWLLRCGQAPGQASGACTKPGIGGSQTLDLLASQGGFVELSPPAAGHYSVVNHEMTLAERGAHGVLAVTG
;
A
#
# COMPACT_ATOMS: atom_id res chain seq x y z
N MET A 1 -46.61 28.29 -35.56
CA MET A 1 -47.50 28.08 -34.39
C MET A 1 -46.63 28.11 -33.15
N VAL A 2 -46.95 29.02 -32.25
CA VAL A 2 -46.26 29.34 -30.99
C VAL A 2 -47.13 28.87 -29.82
N PHE A 3 -46.51 28.79 -28.65
CA PHE A 3 -47.05 28.67 -27.27
C PHE A 3 -47.09 27.23 -26.72
N GLY A 4 -46.66 26.96 -25.49
CA GLY A 4 -46.24 27.83 -24.40
C GLY A 4 -46.55 27.16 -23.06
N ARG A 5 -45.62 27.24 -22.11
CA ARG A 5 -45.67 26.70 -20.73
C ARG A 5 -46.93 27.12 -19.94
N ARG A 6 -47.31 26.33 -18.92
CA ARG A 6 -47.40 26.78 -17.51
C ARG A 6 -47.63 25.63 -16.51
N SER A 7 -47.05 25.84 -15.35
CA SER A 7 -47.12 25.13 -14.06
C SER A 7 -48.42 25.37 -13.31
N GLN A 8 -48.81 24.45 -12.41
CA GLN A 8 -49.20 24.81 -11.03
C GLN A 8 -49.25 23.59 -10.10
N ALA A 9 -48.92 23.86 -8.84
CA ALA A 9 -48.93 22.98 -7.68
C ALA A 9 -50.30 22.99 -6.97
N ASP A 10 -50.45 22.05 -6.03
CA ASP A 10 -51.35 21.94 -4.86
C ASP A 10 -51.75 20.44 -4.78
N GLY A 11 -51.45 19.68 -3.73
CA GLY A 11 -51.75 19.91 -2.32
C GLY A 11 -52.87 18.93 -1.95
N ASP A 12 -52.55 17.88 -1.18
CA ASP A 12 -53.42 17.27 -0.13
C ASP A 12 -52.94 15.87 0.28
N ASP A 13 -52.65 15.75 1.57
CA ASP A 13 -52.57 14.52 2.38
C ASP A 13 -53.88 14.44 3.18
N PRO A 14 -54.49 13.26 3.34
CA PRO A 14 -54.77 12.88 4.73
C PRO A 14 -54.65 11.38 5.08
N GLU A 15 -54.32 11.21 6.37
CA GLU A 15 -54.83 10.24 7.35
C GLU A 15 -54.15 8.87 7.58
N HIS A 16 -53.32 8.89 8.64
CA HIS A 16 -53.40 8.05 9.84
C HIS A 16 -54.36 6.85 9.86
N HIS A 17 -53.79 5.65 10.06
CA HIS A 17 -54.42 4.61 10.86
C HIS A 17 -53.46 3.93 11.85
N HIS A 18 -53.87 3.99 13.12
CA HIS A 18 -53.35 3.26 14.26
C HIS A 18 -53.59 1.75 14.15
N HIS A 19 -52.63 0.94 14.64
CA HIS A 19 -52.97 -0.28 15.38
C HIS A 19 -52.02 -0.50 16.58
N ARG A 20 -52.64 -0.71 17.75
CA ARG A 20 -52.06 -1.06 19.06
C ARG A 20 -52.15 -2.57 19.31
N GLY A 21 -51.33 -3.08 20.23
CA GLY A 21 -51.52 -4.35 20.98
C GLY A 21 -50.20 -5.14 21.13
N VAL A 22 -49.36 -5.04 22.18
CA VAL A 22 -49.45 -5.35 23.64
C VAL A 22 -49.12 -6.82 24.01
N GLY A 23 -48.19 -7.00 24.96
CA GLY A 23 -47.93 -8.22 25.78
C GLY A 23 -46.42 -8.48 26.02
N VAL A 24 -45.69 -7.89 26.99
CA VAL A 24 -45.60 -8.01 28.48
C VAL A 24 -44.80 -9.24 29.00
N LEU A 25 -43.97 -8.95 30.05
CA LEU A 25 -43.20 -9.79 31.02
C LEU A 25 -41.69 -9.89 30.70
N ASP A 26 -40.75 -9.61 31.60
CA ASP A 26 -40.71 -9.98 33.03
C ASP A 26 -39.85 -9.03 33.91
N ARG A 27 -40.11 -9.06 35.22
CA ARG A 27 -39.44 -8.31 36.30
C ARG A 27 -38.21 -9.07 36.80
N PHE A 28 -37.18 -8.38 37.30
CA PHE A 28 -36.55 -8.77 38.58
C PHE A 28 -35.80 -7.58 39.20
N SER A 29 -36.01 -7.41 40.50
CA SER A 29 -35.49 -6.36 41.37
C SER A 29 -34.38 -6.95 42.26
N GLY A 30 -33.35 -6.17 42.60
CA GLY A 30 -32.36 -6.56 43.59
C GLY A 30 -31.39 -5.42 43.92
N ARG A 31 -31.51 -4.85 45.11
CA ARG A 31 -30.70 -3.74 45.65
C ARG A 31 -30.22 -4.12 47.06
N LEU A 32 -28.92 -4.04 47.33
CA LEU A 32 -28.27 -3.87 48.64
C LEU A 32 -26.84 -3.38 48.32
N GLY A 33 -26.39 -2.15 48.65
CA GLY A 33 -25.83 -1.72 49.94
C GLY A 33 -24.54 -2.50 50.25
N ILE A 34 -23.34 -1.97 50.55
CA ILE A 34 -22.96 -0.88 51.48
C ILE A 34 -21.44 -0.57 51.32
N GLY A 35 -20.99 0.65 51.66
CA GLY A 35 -19.70 0.88 52.34
C GLY A 35 -18.62 1.71 51.61
N ARG A 36 -18.29 2.87 52.20
CA ARG A 36 -17.17 3.78 51.88
C ARG A 36 -16.01 3.60 52.88
N ASP A 37 -14.86 4.13 52.46
CA ASP A 37 -13.69 4.62 53.22
C ASP A 37 -12.52 3.65 53.46
N GLY A 38 -11.32 4.13 53.10
CA GLY A 38 -10.04 3.47 53.41
C GLY A 38 -8.90 3.87 52.46
N ILE A 39 -8.40 5.09 52.59
CA ILE A 39 -7.10 5.52 52.06
C ILE A 39 -6.02 4.84 52.92
N ASP A 40 -5.05 4.15 52.31
CA ASP A 40 -3.72 4.06 52.92
C ASP A 40 -2.58 3.88 51.90
N ARG A 41 -1.44 4.40 52.36
CA ARG A 41 -0.27 4.89 51.64
C ARG A 41 0.54 3.82 50.92
N VAL A 42 1.15 4.28 49.83
CA VAL A 42 2.30 3.69 49.18
C VAL A 42 3.54 4.11 49.98
N ASP A 43 4.29 3.15 50.52
CA ASP A 43 5.67 3.33 50.95
C ASP A 43 6.50 2.15 50.43
N GLY A 44 7.56 2.48 49.70
CA GLY A 44 8.32 1.53 48.89
C GLY A 44 9.41 0.80 49.65
N VAL A 45 10.00 -0.20 48.97
CA VAL A 45 11.36 -0.66 49.26
C VAL A 45 12.04 -1.00 47.93
N HIS A 46 13.12 -0.27 47.67
CA HIS A 46 14.17 -0.67 46.73
C HIS A 46 14.94 -1.83 47.35
N ASP A 47 15.01 -2.96 46.65
CA ASP A 47 16.00 -4.00 46.94
C ASP A 47 16.87 -4.23 45.70
N HIS A 48 18.17 -4.03 45.89
CA HIS A 48 19.22 -4.26 44.92
C HIS A 48 19.90 -5.58 45.28
N GLY A 49 19.56 -6.65 44.55
CA GLY A 49 20.26 -7.93 44.58
C GLY A 49 20.90 -8.23 43.22
N PRO A 50 22.23 -8.48 43.14
CA PRO A 50 22.92 -8.72 41.88
C PRO A 50 22.87 -10.20 41.55
N ASP A 51 22.40 -10.59 40.36
CA ASP A 51 22.78 -11.91 39.88
C ASP A 51 22.74 -12.09 38.37
N GLY A 52 23.77 -12.79 37.90
CA GLY A 52 23.59 -13.88 36.94
C GLY A 52 23.20 -13.51 35.51
N ARG A 53 24.24 -13.34 34.70
CA ARG A 53 24.27 -13.56 33.24
C ARG A 53 23.16 -14.48 32.72
N HIS A 54 22.10 -13.89 32.17
CA HIS A 54 21.37 -14.45 31.05
C HIS A 54 21.10 -13.35 30.02
N ARG A 55 22.14 -12.94 29.30
CA ARG A 55 21.96 -12.43 27.94
C ARG A 55 21.49 -13.60 27.07
N ARG A 56 20.22 -13.97 27.21
CA ARG A 56 19.49 -14.50 26.05
C ARG A 56 19.49 -13.35 25.07
N SER A 57 20.29 -13.44 24.00
CA SER A 57 20.05 -12.59 22.85
C SER A 57 18.62 -12.89 22.41
N ARG A 58 17.67 -12.01 22.75
CA ARG A 58 16.47 -11.89 21.95
C ARG A 58 16.99 -11.45 20.59
N ARG A 59 17.26 -12.41 19.69
CA ARG A 59 17.38 -12.17 18.25
C ARG A 59 15.97 -11.85 17.74
N GLY A 60 15.37 -10.81 18.31
CA GLY A 60 14.19 -10.19 17.75
C GLY A 60 14.65 -9.36 16.56
N VAL A 61 13.79 -9.24 15.57
CA VAL A 61 13.96 -8.27 14.50
C VAL A 61 14.08 -6.89 15.16
N GLU A 62 15.12 -6.16 14.81
CA GLU A 62 15.30 -4.78 15.23
C GLU A 62 14.76 -3.90 14.10
N PRO A 63 13.51 -3.39 14.21
CA PRO A 63 12.80 -2.87 13.04
C PRO A 63 13.41 -1.58 12.48
N GLN A 64 14.23 -0.89 13.27
CA GLN A 64 14.93 0.34 12.90
C GLN A 64 16.35 0.10 12.37
N ARG A 65 16.78 -1.16 12.30
CA ARG A 65 18.13 -1.47 11.81
C ARG A 65 18.18 -1.22 10.30
N LEU A 66 19.16 -0.42 9.88
CA LEU A 66 19.36 -0.12 8.47
C LEU A 66 19.98 -1.31 7.71
N PRO A 67 19.74 -1.41 6.39
CA PRO A 67 20.47 -2.34 5.53
C PRO A 67 21.99 -2.21 5.69
N ALA A 68 22.70 -3.33 5.52
CA ALA A 68 24.15 -3.36 5.64
C ALA A 68 24.85 -2.48 4.59
N ALA A 69 26.08 -2.05 4.87
CA ALA A 69 26.88 -1.35 3.88
C ALA A 69 27.15 -2.24 2.66
N GLY A 70 26.92 -1.73 1.46
CA GLY A 70 27.07 -2.47 0.20
C GLY A 70 25.83 -3.29 -0.20
N TRP A 71 24.76 -3.27 0.59
CA TRP A 71 23.45 -3.80 0.18
C TRP A 71 22.82 -2.91 -0.90
N THR A 72 22.14 -3.51 -1.86
CA THR A 72 21.54 -2.82 -3.01
C THR A 72 20.04 -2.65 -2.79
N ALA A 73 19.58 -1.40 -2.81
CA ALA A 73 18.15 -1.07 -2.75
C ALA A 73 17.40 -1.43 -4.03
N TYR A 74 16.11 -1.71 -3.88
CA TYR A 74 15.19 -1.74 -5.01
C TYR A 74 15.13 -0.32 -5.60
N ASP A 75 15.35 -0.19 -6.91
CA ASP A 75 15.31 1.10 -7.60
C ASP A 75 13.89 1.67 -7.55
N PRO A 76 13.65 2.82 -6.88
CA PRO A 76 12.32 3.39 -6.79
C PRO A 76 11.91 4.13 -8.06
N THR A 77 12.80 4.32 -9.03
CA THR A 77 12.49 5.07 -10.27
C THR A 77 11.38 4.37 -11.05
N LEU A 78 10.35 5.11 -11.46
CA LEU A 78 9.32 4.53 -12.32
C LEU A 78 9.95 4.18 -13.68
N PRO A 79 9.90 2.91 -14.14
CA PRO A 79 10.43 2.55 -15.45
C PRO A 79 9.66 3.32 -16.54
N PRO A 80 10.30 3.72 -17.65
CA PRO A 80 9.60 4.41 -18.73
C PRO A 80 8.56 3.50 -19.38
N VAL A 81 7.52 4.08 -19.96
CA VAL A 81 6.60 3.32 -20.83
C VAL A 81 7.38 2.80 -22.03
N GLY A 82 7.27 1.49 -22.28
CA GLY A 82 7.89 0.84 -23.44
C GLY A 82 7.37 1.37 -24.78
N GLU A 83 8.07 1.04 -25.86
CA GLU A 83 7.64 1.39 -27.21
C GLU A 83 6.43 0.56 -27.67
N GLY A 84 5.54 1.17 -28.46
CA GLY A 84 4.35 0.51 -28.99
C GLY A 84 3.20 0.40 -27.98
N THR A 85 2.17 -0.36 -28.34
CA THR A 85 0.93 -0.53 -27.56
C THR A 85 0.72 -1.97 -27.08
N ILE A 86 1.68 -2.86 -27.33
CA ILE A 86 1.66 -4.25 -26.87
C ILE A 86 2.93 -4.50 -26.08
N HIS A 87 2.77 -4.64 -24.77
CA HIS A 87 3.85 -4.87 -23.81
C HIS A 87 3.92 -6.36 -23.48
N LYS A 88 5.02 -7.01 -23.84
CA LYS A 88 5.24 -8.44 -23.57
C LYS A 88 6.29 -8.63 -22.50
N ALA A 89 6.03 -9.53 -21.55
CA ALA A 89 7.02 -9.93 -20.56
C ALA A 89 6.86 -11.38 -20.15
N THR A 90 7.94 -11.97 -19.65
CA THR A 90 7.91 -13.29 -18.99
C THR A 90 8.15 -13.10 -17.51
N PHE A 91 7.25 -13.62 -16.69
CA PHE A 91 7.36 -13.63 -15.23
C PHE A 91 7.71 -15.05 -14.78
N THR A 92 8.90 -15.23 -14.23
CA THR A 92 9.34 -16.51 -13.66
C THR A 92 9.07 -16.52 -12.17
N VAL A 93 8.23 -17.45 -11.71
CA VAL A 93 8.00 -17.67 -10.28
C VAL A 93 9.19 -18.38 -9.68
N LYS A 94 9.70 -17.88 -8.54
CA LYS A 94 10.77 -18.52 -7.79
C LYS A 94 10.50 -18.50 -6.29
N GLU A 95 10.83 -19.61 -5.64
CA GLU A 95 10.94 -19.72 -4.19
C GLU A 95 12.42 -19.71 -3.81
N ALA A 96 12.89 -18.68 -3.10
CA ALA A 96 14.31 -18.50 -2.82
C ALA A 96 14.57 -18.02 -1.40
N GLN A 97 15.73 -18.37 -0.86
CA GLN A 97 16.19 -17.80 0.40
C GLN A 97 16.69 -16.38 0.15
N GLN A 98 16.12 -15.41 0.85
CA GLN A 98 16.50 -14.01 0.77
C GLN A 98 16.61 -13.39 2.16
N GLU A 99 17.59 -12.51 2.33
CA GLU A 99 17.62 -11.62 3.50
C GLU A 99 16.56 -10.54 3.30
N VAL A 100 15.51 -10.55 4.12
CA VAL A 100 14.33 -9.67 4.02
C VAL A 100 14.38 -8.49 5.00
N ALA A 101 15.25 -8.58 5.99
CA ALA A 101 15.63 -7.51 6.92
C ALA A 101 17.03 -7.84 7.48
N PRO A 102 17.73 -6.88 8.12
CA PRO A 102 19.11 -7.11 8.55
C PRO A 102 19.27 -8.28 9.52
N GLY A 103 19.90 -9.37 9.07
CA GLY A 103 20.08 -10.62 9.81
C GLY A 103 18.86 -11.54 9.84
N VAL A 104 17.85 -11.29 9.01
CA VAL A 104 16.62 -12.08 8.89
C VAL A 104 16.54 -12.69 7.50
N THR A 105 16.70 -14.00 7.41
CA THR A 105 16.52 -14.76 6.16
C THR A 105 15.18 -15.50 6.20
N GLN A 106 14.44 -15.41 5.11
CA GLN A 106 13.17 -16.09 4.89
C GLN A 106 13.18 -16.73 3.49
N GLN A 107 12.35 -17.76 3.31
CA GLN A 107 12.02 -18.24 1.97
C GLN A 107 10.94 -17.31 1.39
N VAL A 108 11.32 -16.49 0.42
CA VAL A 108 10.40 -15.60 -0.30
C VAL A 108 9.87 -16.27 -1.56
N TRP A 109 8.69 -15.87 -1.99
CA TRP A 109 8.05 -16.30 -3.22
C TRP A 109 7.91 -15.07 -4.11
N THR A 110 8.47 -15.13 -5.31
CA THR A 110 8.69 -13.93 -6.13
C THR A 110 8.23 -14.11 -7.55
N PHE A 111 7.89 -13.01 -8.20
CA PHE A 111 7.92 -12.92 -9.66
C PHE A 111 9.26 -12.28 -10.06
N ASN A 112 10.06 -12.95 -10.88
CA ASN A 112 11.37 -12.49 -11.36
C ASN A 112 12.44 -12.27 -10.28
N GLY A 113 12.33 -12.93 -9.13
CA GLY A 113 13.40 -12.95 -8.11
C GLY A 113 13.49 -11.70 -7.24
N THR A 114 12.53 -10.78 -7.32
CA THR A 114 12.47 -9.56 -6.51
C THR A 114 11.14 -9.45 -5.77
N VAL A 115 11.15 -8.67 -4.68
CA VAL A 115 9.93 -8.22 -3.97
C VAL A 115 10.02 -6.70 -3.88
N PRO A 116 9.04 -5.93 -4.41
CA PRO A 116 7.98 -6.38 -5.31
C PRO A 116 8.54 -7.00 -6.60
N GLY A 117 7.68 -7.69 -7.34
CA GLY A 117 8.00 -8.15 -8.68
C GLY A 117 8.13 -6.99 -9.68
N THR A 118 8.47 -7.33 -10.92
CA THR A 118 8.66 -6.38 -12.02
C THR A 118 7.48 -5.41 -12.22
N THR A 119 7.75 -4.12 -12.06
CA THR A 119 6.79 -3.06 -12.42
C THR A 119 6.48 -3.08 -13.92
N LEU A 120 5.20 -3.06 -14.26
CA LEU A 120 4.72 -2.82 -15.62
C LEU A 120 4.24 -1.37 -15.73
N HIS A 121 4.55 -0.69 -16.84
CA HIS A 121 4.14 0.68 -17.08
C HIS A 121 3.62 0.85 -18.50
N GLY A 122 2.43 1.43 -18.65
CA GLY A 122 1.81 1.70 -19.95
C GLY A 122 0.76 2.80 -19.88
N ARG A 123 -0.04 2.90 -20.94
CA ARG A 123 -1.11 3.90 -21.10
C ARG A 123 -2.46 3.23 -21.29
N VAL A 124 -3.52 4.01 -21.09
CA VAL A 124 -4.88 3.56 -21.40
C VAL A 124 -4.97 3.16 -22.88
N GLY A 125 -5.42 1.94 -23.13
CA GLY A 125 -5.51 1.33 -24.46
C GLY A 125 -4.37 0.34 -24.76
N ASP A 126 -3.28 0.36 -23.99
CA ASP A 126 -2.20 -0.60 -24.16
C ASP A 126 -2.63 -2.01 -23.76
N THR A 127 -2.04 -3.01 -24.42
CA THR A 127 -2.23 -4.43 -24.12
C THR A 127 -1.00 -5.01 -23.49
N PHE A 128 -1.17 -5.73 -22.39
CA PHE A 128 -0.12 -6.49 -21.72
C PHE A 128 -0.33 -7.98 -22.00
N GLU A 129 0.73 -8.66 -22.41
CA GLU A 129 0.76 -10.11 -22.65
C GLU A 129 1.90 -10.70 -21.81
N ILE A 130 1.53 -11.28 -20.67
CA ILE A 130 2.48 -11.75 -19.66
C ILE A 130 2.46 -13.27 -19.63
N THR A 131 3.60 -13.89 -19.92
CA THR A 131 3.77 -15.34 -19.76
C THR A 131 4.31 -15.62 -18.37
N LEU A 132 3.48 -16.20 -17.52
CA LEU A 132 3.88 -16.75 -16.24
C LEU A 132 4.53 -18.13 -16.45
N VAL A 133 5.71 -18.35 -15.88
CA VAL A 133 6.41 -19.64 -15.85
C VAL A 133 6.63 -20.02 -14.39
N ASN A 134 6.15 -21.18 -13.98
CA ASN A 134 6.34 -21.65 -12.60
C ASN A 134 7.62 -22.46 -12.47
N ASP A 135 8.71 -21.80 -12.05
CA ASP A 135 10.01 -22.41 -11.72
C ASP A 135 10.14 -22.64 -10.19
N GLY A 136 8.99 -22.72 -9.50
CA GLY A 136 8.88 -23.03 -8.07
C GLY A 136 8.72 -24.51 -7.79
N SER A 137 8.39 -24.83 -6.54
CA SER A 137 8.14 -26.17 -6.04
C SER A 137 6.67 -26.43 -5.71
N MET A 138 5.85 -25.37 -5.64
CA MET A 138 4.40 -25.45 -5.43
C MET A 138 3.60 -24.76 -6.55
N GLY A 139 2.27 -24.87 -6.47
CA GLY A 139 1.37 -24.20 -7.40
C GLY A 139 1.37 -22.67 -7.21
N HIS A 140 1.39 -21.93 -8.31
CA HIS A 140 1.30 -20.47 -8.33
C HIS A 140 0.39 -19.99 -9.46
N GLY A 141 -0.18 -18.80 -9.33
CA GLY A 141 -1.00 -18.15 -10.34
C GLY A 141 -0.68 -16.66 -10.43
N ILE A 142 -1.47 -15.92 -11.19
CA ILE A 142 -1.34 -14.47 -11.29
C ILE A 142 -2.69 -13.82 -11.56
N ASP A 143 -2.97 -12.74 -10.85
CA ASP A 143 -4.11 -11.84 -11.02
C ASP A 143 -3.57 -10.42 -11.27
N PHE A 144 -4.07 -9.77 -12.33
CA PHE A 144 -3.76 -8.39 -12.67
C PHE A 144 -5.01 -7.53 -12.51
N HIS A 145 -5.03 -6.62 -11.54
CA HIS A 145 -6.19 -5.74 -11.30
C HIS A 145 -6.39 -4.71 -12.42
N ALA A 146 -5.35 -4.43 -13.20
CA ALA A 146 -5.44 -3.61 -14.41
C ALA A 146 -6.22 -4.29 -15.55
N GLY A 147 -6.46 -5.61 -15.46
CA GLY A 147 -7.23 -6.39 -16.41
C GLY A 147 -8.64 -6.68 -15.93
N ALA A 148 -9.60 -6.71 -16.86
CA ALA A 148 -10.98 -7.08 -16.59
C ALA A 148 -11.35 -8.35 -17.38
N LEU A 149 -11.04 -9.52 -16.81
CA LEU A 149 -11.26 -10.84 -17.40
C LEU A 149 -12.01 -11.76 -16.43
N ALA A 150 -12.71 -12.76 -16.95
CA ALA A 150 -13.20 -13.87 -16.13
C ALA A 150 -12.00 -14.66 -15.58
N PRO A 151 -11.98 -15.01 -14.28
CA PRO A 151 -10.77 -15.51 -13.62
C PRO A 151 -10.41 -16.97 -13.95
N ASP A 152 -11.40 -17.81 -14.25
CA ASP A 152 -11.29 -19.28 -14.27
C ASP A 152 -10.12 -19.82 -15.09
N GLU A 153 -9.81 -19.18 -16.22
CA GLU A 153 -8.70 -19.56 -17.12
C GLU A 153 -7.43 -18.72 -16.89
N PRO A 154 -7.45 -17.38 -17.02
CA PRO A 154 -6.23 -16.57 -16.96
C PRO A 154 -5.64 -16.46 -15.55
N MET A 155 -6.41 -16.72 -14.49
CA MET A 155 -5.95 -16.61 -13.09
C MET A 155 -5.85 -17.98 -12.40
N ARG A 156 -5.95 -19.09 -13.14
CA ARG A 156 -5.81 -20.42 -12.55
C ARG A 156 -4.41 -20.66 -11.99
N THR A 157 -4.33 -21.56 -11.01
CA THR A 157 -3.04 -22.06 -10.52
C THR A 157 -2.39 -22.95 -11.59
N ILE A 158 -1.10 -22.72 -11.84
CA ILE A 158 -0.23 -23.58 -12.63
C ILE A 158 0.74 -24.35 -11.72
N GLN A 159 0.97 -25.62 -12.04
CA GLN A 159 1.87 -26.49 -11.31
C GLN A 159 3.35 -26.19 -11.63
N PRO A 160 4.31 -26.66 -10.83
CA PRO A 160 5.73 -26.56 -11.16
C PRO A 160 6.05 -27.06 -12.58
N GLY A 161 6.82 -26.29 -13.32
CA GLY A 161 7.21 -26.56 -14.71
C GLY A 161 6.16 -26.14 -15.77
N GLU A 162 4.97 -25.72 -15.37
CA GLU A 162 3.95 -25.23 -16.28
C GLU A 162 4.10 -23.73 -16.60
N SER A 163 3.39 -23.28 -17.62
CA SER A 163 3.29 -21.88 -18.01
C SER A 163 1.87 -21.48 -18.39
N LEU A 164 1.53 -20.20 -18.19
CA LEU A 164 0.25 -19.60 -18.56
C LEU A 164 0.49 -18.21 -19.15
N THR A 165 -0.19 -17.88 -20.24
CA THR A 165 -0.17 -16.51 -20.79
C THR A 165 -1.43 -15.76 -20.36
N TYR A 166 -1.25 -14.69 -19.60
CA TYR A 166 -2.28 -13.74 -19.24
C TYR A 166 -2.22 -12.54 -20.20
N ARG A 167 -3.31 -12.24 -20.91
CA ARG A 167 -3.38 -11.10 -21.84
C ARG A 167 -4.56 -10.19 -21.55
N PHE A 168 -4.31 -8.92 -21.23
CA PHE A 168 -5.36 -7.91 -21.00
C PHE A 168 -5.07 -6.59 -21.69
N THR A 169 -6.11 -5.80 -21.93
CA THR A 169 -6.00 -4.40 -22.35
C THR A 169 -6.33 -3.49 -21.19
N ALA A 170 -5.44 -2.55 -20.86
CA ALA A 170 -5.62 -1.58 -19.80
C ALA A 170 -6.65 -0.54 -20.25
N THR A 171 -7.91 -0.69 -19.83
CA THR A 171 -8.98 0.24 -20.22
C THR A 171 -9.17 1.41 -19.25
N LYS A 172 -8.41 1.41 -18.14
CA LYS A 172 -8.50 2.37 -17.05
C LYS A 172 -7.09 2.77 -16.58
N ALA A 173 -6.92 4.05 -16.31
CA ALA A 173 -5.71 4.56 -15.65
C ALA A 173 -5.74 4.18 -14.16
N GLY A 174 -4.58 3.87 -13.60
CA GLY A 174 -4.47 3.39 -12.21
C GLY A 174 -3.02 3.09 -11.83
N VAL A 175 -2.78 3.01 -10.53
CA VAL A 175 -1.69 2.18 -10.01
C VAL A 175 -2.35 0.91 -9.50
N TRP A 176 -2.23 -0.16 -10.27
CA TRP A 176 -2.92 -1.41 -10.03
C TRP A 176 -1.95 -2.41 -9.41
N MET A 177 -2.44 -3.19 -8.45
CA MET A 177 -1.71 -4.36 -7.99
C MET A 177 -1.80 -5.48 -9.02
N TYR A 178 -0.75 -6.29 -9.09
CA TYR A 178 -0.89 -7.69 -9.51
C TYR A 178 -0.33 -8.58 -8.41
N HIS A 179 -0.86 -9.79 -8.28
CA HIS A 179 -0.43 -10.73 -7.25
C HIS A 179 -0.69 -12.19 -7.61
N CYS A 180 -0.16 -13.12 -6.81
CA CYS A 180 -0.49 -14.54 -6.96
C CYS A 180 -1.97 -14.78 -6.65
N SER A 181 -2.66 -15.54 -7.51
CA SER A 181 -4.08 -15.92 -7.36
C SER A 181 -4.28 -17.29 -6.68
N THR A 182 -3.20 -17.97 -6.28
CA THR A 182 -3.27 -19.29 -5.64
C THR A 182 -3.64 -19.17 -4.15
N MET A 183 -4.50 -20.08 -3.68
CA MET A 183 -4.94 -20.13 -2.29
C MET A 183 -3.92 -20.81 -1.37
N PRO A 184 -3.73 -20.32 -0.13
CA PRO A 184 -4.32 -19.11 0.45
C PRO A 184 -3.60 -17.84 -0.01
N MET A 185 -4.30 -16.94 -0.71
CA MET A 185 -3.69 -15.77 -1.36
C MET A 185 -2.91 -14.86 -0.39
N SER A 186 -3.41 -14.69 0.84
CA SER A 186 -2.74 -13.88 1.85
C SER A 186 -1.32 -14.35 2.16
N LEU A 187 -1.09 -15.67 2.18
CA LEU A 187 0.24 -16.25 2.37
C LEU A 187 1.13 -15.99 1.17
N HIS A 188 0.60 -16.14 -0.05
CA HIS A 188 1.37 -15.87 -1.25
C HIS A 188 1.78 -14.40 -1.38
N ILE A 189 0.86 -13.47 -1.10
CA ILE A 189 1.13 -12.04 -1.09
C ILE A 189 2.15 -11.70 0.00
N ALA A 190 1.94 -12.16 1.24
CA ALA A 190 2.85 -11.91 2.37
C ALA A 190 4.27 -12.46 2.16
N ASN A 191 4.43 -13.49 1.32
CA ASN A 191 5.74 -14.03 0.95
C ASN A 191 6.43 -13.28 -0.20
N GLY A 192 5.79 -12.25 -0.76
CA GLY A 192 6.38 -11.35 -1.75
C GLY A 192 5.80 -11.43 -3.16
N MET A 193 4.74 -12.23 -3.39
CA MET A 193 4.15 -12.38 -4.72
C MET A 193 3.16 -11.27 -5.06
N TYR A 194 3.68 -10.05 -5.18
CA TYR A 194 2.95 -8.87 -5.61
C TYR A 194 3.84 -7.93 -6.43
N GLY A 195 3.22 -7.06 -7.21
CA GLY A 195 3.88 -5.94 -7.87
C GLY A 195 2.86 -4.94 -8.42
N ALA A 196 3.33 -4.00 -9.23
CA ALA A 196 2.51 -2.90 -9.71
C ALA A 196 2.40 -2.87 -11.25
N VAL A 197 1.22 -2.50 -11.73
CA VAL A 197 0.97 -2.03 -13.08
C VAL A 197 0.57 -0.56 -13.00
N VAL A 198 1.43 0.33 -13.49
CA VAL A 198 1.14 1.77 -13.59
C VAL A 198 0.56 2.03 -14.98
N ILE A 199 -0.62 2.65 -15.02
CA ILE A 199 -1.28 3.07 -16.26
C ILE A 199 -1.53 4.57 -16.18
N ASP A 200 -0.82 5.33 -17.01
CA ASP A 200 -0.92 6.79 -17.04
C ASP A 200 -2.36 7.25 -17.30
N PRO A 201 -2.91 8.22 -16.53
CA PRO A 201 -4.08 8.95 -16.95
C PRO A 201 -3.78 9.81 -18.19
N PRO A 202 -4.79 10.07 -19.03
CA PRO A 202 -4.63 10.98 -20.16
C PRO A 202 -4.25 12.38 -19.68
N ASP A 203 -3.44 13.08 -20.48
CA ASP A 203 -3.01 14.46 -20.22
C ASP A 203 -2.29 14.66 -18.87
N LEU A 204 -1.55 13.64 -18.43
CA LEU A 204 -0.69 13.71 -17.25
C LEU A 204 0.46 14.70 -17.50
N PRO A 205 0.57 15.81 -16.75
CA PRO A 205 1.64 16.77 -16.95
C PRO A 205 3.02 16.17 -16.68
N PRO A 206 4.10 16.61 -17.35
CA PRO A 206 5.44 16.14 -17.03
C PRO A 206 5.88 16.67 -15.64
N VAL A 207 6.80 15.94 -15.02
CA VAL A 207 7.47 16.30 -13.78
C VAL A 207 8.97 16.09 -13.93
N ASP A 208 9.77 16.60 -12.98
CA ASP A 208 11.23 16.47 -13.04
C ASP A 208 11.73 15.10 -12.58
N GLN A 209 11.02 14.45 -11.66
CA GLN A 209 11.37 13.15 -11.08
C GLN A 209 10.11 12.30 -10.85
N GLU A 210 10.17 11.01 -11.18
CA GLU A 210 9.09 10.04 -10.96
C GLU A 210 9.58 8.81 -10.19
N TYR A 211 8.89 8.51 -9.10
CA TYR A 211 9.17 7.34 -8.27
C TYR A 211 7.93 6.48 -8.09
N LEU A 212 8.11 5.19 -7.82
CA LEU A 212 7.09 4.24 -7.42
C LEU A 212 7.46 3.60 -6.09
N LEU A 213 6.58 3.74 -5.10
CA LEU A 213 6.68 3.09 -3.80
C LEU A 213 5.52 2.13 -3.61
N VAL A 214 5.82 0.84 -3.48
CA VAL A 214 4.86 -0.22 -3.20
C VAL A 214 5.00 -0.60 -1.72
N GLN A 215 3.98 -0.32 -0.92
CA GLN A 215 3.90 -0.83 0.44
C GLN A 215 3.57 -2.33 0.41
N GLY A 216 4.26 -3.10 1.23
CA GLY A 216 3.88 -4.48 1.53
C GLY A 216 4.22 -4.87 2.96
N GLU A 217 3.62 -5.95 3.42
CA GLU A 217 3.79 -6.48 4.77
C GLU A 217 4.60 -7.77 4.78
N GLN A 218 5.37 -7.97 5.85
CA GLN A 218 6.17 -9.16 6.06
C GLN A 218 5.85 -9.80 7.41
N TYR A 219 5.56 -11.10 7.36
CA TYR A 219 5.13 -11.90 8.51
C TYR A 219 6.11 -13.06 8.70
N TYR A 220 7.22 -12.84 9.38
CA TYR A 220 8.32 -13.80 9.40
C TYR A 220 7.96 -15.10 10.12
N GLY A 221 8.24 -16.21 9.46
CA GLY A 221 8.27 -17.55 10.04
C GLY A 221 9.61 -17.88 10.69
N PRO A 222 9.82 -19.15 11.09
CA PRO A 222 11.14 -19.65 11.49
C PRO A 222 12.23 -19.29 10.46
N ALA A 223 13.48 -19.21 10.90
CA ALA A 223 14.59 -18.84 10.02
C ALA A 223 14.65 -19.74 8.77
N GLY A 224 14.64 -19.13 7.58
CA GLY A 224 14.64 -19.82 6.29
C GLY A 224 13.31 -20.48 5.89
N ALA A 225 12.25 -20.34 6.68
CA ALA A 225 10.90 -20.76 6.30
C ALA A 225 10.16 -19.62 5.57
N PRO A 226 9.03 -19.92 4.90
CA PRO A 226 8.08 -18.91 4.48
C PRO A 226 7.41 -18.21 5.67
N GLY A 227 6.59 -17.22 5.34
CA GLY A 227 5.85 -16.42 6.30
C GLY A 227 4.91 -17.21 7.20
N ASN A 228 4.66 -16.66 8.39
CA ASN A 228 3.86 -17.29 9.43
C ASN A 228 2.36 -17.00 9.22
N ALA A 229 1.59 -18.06 8.93
CA ALA A 229 0.15 -17.97 8.69
C ALA A 229 -0.66 -17.45 9.90
N ASP A 230 -0.27 -17.78 11.13
CA ASP A 230 -0.97 -17.31 12.34
C ASP A 230 -0.80 -15.81 12.52
N LYS A 231 0.40 -15.26 12.26
CA LYS A 231 0.64 -13.82 12.30
C LYS A 231 -0.13 -13.08 11.22
N ILE A 232 -0.24 -13.65 10.02
CA ILE A 232 -1.04 -13.11 8.91
C ILE A 232 -2.51 -13.05 9.32
N ALA A 233 -3.06 -14.15 9.86
CA ALA A 233 -4.43 -14.20 10.34
C ALA A 233 -4.69 -13.21 11.49
N ALA A 234 -3.69 -13.00 12.36
CA ALA A 234 -3.76 -12.05 13.46
C ALA A 234 -3.46 -10.59 13.06
N ARG A 235 -3.05 -10.32 11.81
CA ARG A 235 -2.63 -8.98 11.33
C ARG A 235 -1.55 -8.37 12.21
N THR A 236 -0.50 -9.15 12.45
CA THR A 236 0.66 -8.76 13.26
C THR A 236 1.95 -8.81 12.44
N PRO A 237 2.16 -7.88 11.49
CA PRO A 237 3.34 -7.88 10.64
C PRO A 237 4.60 -7.58 11.47
N ASP A 238 5.67 -8.32 11.18
CA ASP A 238 7.00 -8.07 11.76
C ASP A 238 7.66 -6.84 11.13
N ALA A 239 7.39 -6.61 9.84
CA ALA A 239 7.79 -5.42 9.11
C ALA A 239 6.69 -4.97 8.14
N VAL A 240 6.61 -3.66 7.92
CA VAL A 240 5.89 -3.06 6.78
C VAL A 240 6.93 -2.25 6.03
N VAL A 241 6.94 -2.33 4.71
CA VAL A 241 8.09 -1.88 3.91
C VAL A 241 7.63 -1.15 2.67
N PHE A 242 8.40 -0.15 2.22
CA PHE A 242 8.34 0.30 0.84
C PHE A 242 9.31 -0.54 0.01
N ASN A 243 8.84 -1.08 -1.11
CA ASN A 243 9.61 -1.85 -2.11
C ASN A 243 10.41 -3.05 -1.54
N GLY A 244 9.83 -3.75 -0.55
CA GLY A 244 10.26 -5.10 -0.17
C GLY A 244 11.35 -5.23 0.90
N TYR A 245 11.94 -4.13 1.40
CA TYR A 245 12.94 -4.19 2.47
C TYR A 245 12.80 -3.00 3.44
N PRO A 246 12.82 -3.22 4.77
CA PRO A 246 12.57 -2.16 5.75
C PRO A 246 13.67 -1.10 5.75
N ASN A 247 13.28 0.18 5.81
CA ASN A 247 14.17 1.34 5.88
C ASN A 247 15.19 1.43 4.73
N GLN A 248 14.96 0.76 3.60
CA GLN A 248 15.93 0.74 2.51
C GLN A 248 16.23 2.14 1.96
N TYR A 249 15.22 3.00 1.97
CA TYR A 249 15.32 4.37 1.49
C TYR A 249 15.83 5.36 2.55
N ASP A 250 16.10 4.90 3.77
CA ASP A 250 16.95 5.66 4.70
C ASP A 250 18.42 5.46 4.39
N ARG A 251 18.77 4.25 3.92
CA ARG A 251 20.12 3.92 3.48
C ARG A 251 20.43 4.46 2.09
N THR A 252 19.46 4.38 1.19
CA THR A 252 19.58 4.79 -0.22
C THR A 252 18.44 5.75 -0.55
N PRO A 253 18.52 7.03 -0.15
CA PRO A 253 17.43 7.98 -0.32
C PRO A 253 16.97 8.15 -1.77
N LEU A 254 15.69 8.46 -1.94
CA LEU A 254 15.18 9.09 -3.16
C LEU A 254 15.87 10.46 -3.31
N THR A 255 15.96 10.99 -4.54
CA THR A 255 16.70 12.24 -4.78
C THR A 255 15.88 13.29 -5.53
N ALA A 256 16.11 14.56 -5.22
CA ALA A 256 15.59 15.69 -5.98
C ALA A 256 16.46 16.94 -5.77
N LYS A 257 16.13 18.01 -6.47
CA LYS A 257 16.63 19.37 -6.22
C LYS A 257 15.51 20.28 -5.74
N ALA A 258 15.87 21.30 -4.99
CA ALA A 258 14.92 22.32 -4.55
C ALA A 258 14.20 22.93 -5.75
N GLY A 259 12.87 23.05 -5.64
CA GLY A 259 11.99 23.55 -6.70
C GLY A 259 11.62 22.55 -7.79
N GLN A 260 12.24 21.36 -7.84
CA GLN A 260 11.80 20.32 -8.78
C GLN A 260 10.44 19.77 -8.38
N ARG A 261 9.60 19.53 -9.39
CA ARG A 261 8.35 18.82 -9.24
C ARG A 261 8.62 17.32 -9.20
N VAL A 262 8.27 16.68 -8.09
CA VAL A 262 8.43 15.24 -7.87
C VAL A 262 7.05 14.60 -7.87
N ARG A 263 6.85 13.55 -8.68
CA ARG A 263 5.70 12.66 -8.58
C ARG A 263 6.12 11.37 -7.89
N ILE A 264 5.35 10.96 -6.89
CA ILE A 264 5.53 9.67 -6.23
C ILE A 264 4.23 8.89 -6.44
N TRP A 265 4.32 7.86 -7.28
CA TRP A 265 3.31 6.83 -7.43
C TRP A 265 3.37 5.90 -6.22
N VAL A 266 2.21 5.56 -5.67
CA VAL A 266 2.10 4.81 -4.44
C VAL A 266 1.06 3.71 -4.62
N LEU A 267 1.44 2.49 -4.23
CA LEU A 267 0.54 1.34 -4.18
C LEU A 267 0.60 0.76 -2.77
N ASP A 268 -0.55 0.49 -2.16
CA ASP A 268 -0.62 -0.37 -0.98
C ASP A 268 -0.96 -1.79 -1.41
N ALA A 269 0.04 -2.67 -1.51
CA ALA A 269 -0.18 -4.07 -1.89
C ALA A 269 -0.71 -4.91 -0.71
N GLY A 270 -0.63 -4.41 0.53
CA GLY A 270 -1.10 -5.10 1.72
C GLY A 270 -0.30 -6.36 2.10
N PRO A 271 -0.98 -7.45 2.53
CA PRO A 271 -2.37 -7.78 2.22
C PRO A 271 -3.45 -7.18 3.14
N ASN A 272 -3.10 -6.48 4.22
CA ASN A 272 -4.03 -6.15 5.30
C ASN A 272 -3.97 -4.70 5.79
N GLU A 273 -2.79 -4.17 6.07
CA GLU A 273 -2.58 -2.85 6.69
C GLU A 273 -2.86 -1.73 5.68
N SER A 274 -3.27 -0.58 6.18
CA SER A 274 -3.45 0.62 5.36
C SER A 274 -2.16 1.45 5.25
N LEU A 275 -2.14 2.34 4.27
CA LEU A 275 -1.09 3.33 4.07
C LEU A 275 -1.66 4.74 4.20
N ALA A 276 -1.24 5.46 5.23
CA ALA A 276 -1.39 6.91 5.31
C ALA A 276 -0.13 7.58 4.74
N PHE A 277 0.06 7.58 3.42
CA PHE A 277 1.30 8.05 2.79
C PHE A 277 1.53 9.54 3.04
N HIS A 278 2.70 9.89 3.61
CA HIS A 278 3.06 11.25 3.98
C HIS A 278 4.53 11.55 3.69
N VAL A 279 4.82 12.80 3.32
CA VAL A 279 6.18 13.33 3.19
C VAL A 279 6.36 14.47 4.20
N VAL A 280 7.13 14.21 5.26
CA VAL A 280 7.36 15.14 6.36
C VAL A 280 8.09 16.38 5.86
N GLY A 281 7.53 17.55 6.18
CA GLY A 281 8.09 18.85 5.78
C GLY A 281 7.64 19.32 4.39
N ALA A 282 6.81 18.56 3.69
CA ALA A 282 6.22 18.94 2.40
C ALA A 282 4.69 18.87 2.42
N GLN A 283 4.07 19.48 1.42
CA GLN A 283 2.64 19.39 1.15
C GLN A 283 2.45 18.94 -0.30
N PHE A 284 1.44 18.13 -0.54
CA PHE A 284 1.08 17.70 -1.88
C PHE A 284 0.20 18.76 -2.52
N ASP A 285 0.61 19.26 -3.68
CA ASP A 285 -0.23 20.13 -4.51
C ASP A 285 -1.10 19.32 -5.48
N SER A 286 -0.77 18.05 -5.71
CA SER A 286 -1.61 17.12 -6.46
C SER A 286 -1.77 15.82 -5.69
N VAL A 287 -2.99 15.29 -5.68
CA VAL A 287 -3.33 13.97 -5.16
C VAL A 287 -4.30 13.32 -6.12
N TRP A 288 -3.91 12.16 -6.63
CA TRP A 288 -4.71 11.34 -7.52
C TRP A 288 -4.83 9.94 -6.92
N LYS A 289 -6.04 9.41 -6.81
CA LYS A 289 -6.36 8.15 -6.14
C LYS A 289 -7.40 7.40 -6.96
N GLU A 290 -7.17 6.11 -7.21
CA GLU A 290 -8.17 5.21 -7.83
C GLU A 290 -8.83 5.76 -9.10
N GLY A 291 -8.05 6.40 -9.99
CA GLY A 291 -8.58 6.97 -11.24
C GLY A 291 -9.02 8.44 -11.16
N GLY A 292 -9.12 9.03 -9.97
CA GLY A 292 -9.69 10.35 -9.75
C GLY A 292 -8.74 11.37 -9.11
N TRP A 293 -8.85 12.63 -9.52
CA TRP A 293 -8.16 13.74 -8.86
C TRP A 293 -8.91 14.15 -7.58
N LEU A 294 -8.24 14.05 -6.43
CA LEU A 294 -8.70 14.66 -5.18
C LEU A 294 -8.22 16.12 -5.07
N LEU A 295 -7.03 16.39 -5.61
CA LEU A 295 -6.43 17.71 -5.73
C LEU A 295 -5.55 17.73 -6.98
N ARG A 296 -5.59 18.79 -7.79
CA ARG A 296 -4.74 18.90 -8.98
C ARG A 296 -4.11 20.29 -9.04
N CYS A 297 -2.79 20.37 -8.96
CA CYS A 297 -2.03 21.62 -9.00
C CYS A 297 -2.51 22.68 -7.97
N GLY A 298 -2.90 22.27 -6.77
CA GLY A 298 -3.42 23.14 -5.71
C GLY A 298 -4.85 23.64 -5.96
N GLN A 299 -5.56 23.09 -6.95
CA GLN A 299 -6.93 23.45 -7.30
C GLN A 299 -7.89 22.32 -6.95
N ALA A 300 -9.10 22.71 -6.51
CA ALA A 300 -10.17 21.78 -6.18
C ALA A 300 -10.61 20.97 -7.42
N PRO A 301 -11.19 19.77 -7.23
CA PRO A 301 -11.73 18.96 -8.33
C PRO A 301 -12.65 19.77 -9.25
N GLY A 302 -12.47 19.61 -10.57
CA GLY A 302 -13.25 20.31 -11.59
C GLY A 302 -12.82 21.76 -11.89
N GLN A 303 -11.90 22.34 -11.12
CA GLN A 303 -11.37 23.69 -11.37
C GLN A 303 -10.01 23.69 -12.07
N ALA A 304 -9.34 22.54 -12.12
CA ALA A 304 -8.05 22.41 -12.76
C ALA A 304 -8.17 22.23 -14.28
N SER A 305 -7.39 23.01 -15.03
CA SER A 305 -7.19 22.84 -16.47
C SER A 305 -5.69 22.85 -16.81
N GLY A 306 -5.23 21.83 -17.55
CA GLY A 306 -3.90 21.83 -18.16
C GLY A 306 -2.70 21.44 -17.28
N ALA A 307 -1.52 21.94 -17.69
CA ALA A 307 -0.17 21.51 -17.30
C ALA A 307 0.36 22.10 -15.97
N CYS A 308 -0.51 22.38 -14.99
CA CYS A 308 -0.12 22.99 -13.70
C CYS A 308 0.64 24.33 -13.78
N THR A 309 0.41 25.15 -14.80
CA THR A 309 1.18 26.40 -15.01
C THR A 309 0.81 27.55 -14.07
N LYS A 310 -0.35 27.46 -13.39
CA LYS A 310 -0.78 28.40 -12.35
C LYS A 310 -1.30 27.61 -11.15
N PRO A 311 -0.44 27.28 -10.17
CA PRO A 311 -0.87 26.51 -9.02
C PRO A 311 -1.89 27.30 -8.18
N GLY A 312 -2.88 26.60 -7.65
CA GLY A 312 -3.78 27.12 -6.63
C GLY A 312 -3.15 27.09 -5.24
N ILE A 313 -3.94 27.42 -4.22
CA ILE A 313 -3.50 27.48 -2.81
C ILE A 313 -3.86 26.23 -2.00
N GLY A 314 -4.53 25.26 -2.63
CA GLY A 314 -4.89 24.00 -1.98
C GLY A 314 -3.66 23.12 -1.74
N GLY A 315 -3.72 22.33 -0.68
CA GLY A 315 -2.70 21.33 -0.36
C GLY A 315 -3.33 20.12 0.32
N SER A 316 -2.70 18.96 0.16
CA SER A 316 -2.98 17.77 0.95
C SER A 316 -1.74 17.38 1.77
N GLN A 317 -1.99 16.86 2.96
CA GLN A 317 -0.94 16.33 3.84
C GLN A 317 -0.68 14.84 3.61
N THR A 318 -1.70 14.08 3.21
CA THR A 318 -1.66 12.61 3.21
C THR A 318 -2.45 12.08 2.01
N LEU A 319 -1.97 10.97 1.44
CA LEU A 319 -2.75 10.11 0.56
C LEU A 319 -3.08 8.83 1.34
N ASP A 320 -4.35 8.64 1.70
CA ASP A 320 -4.82 7.41 2.33
C ASP A 320 -5.04 6.32 1.29
N LEU A 321 -4.54 5.12 1.53
CA LEU A 321 -4.76 3.93 0.71
C LEU A 321 -5.11 2.77 1.65
N LEU A 322 -6.14 2.02 1.29
CA LEU A 322 -6.39 0.68 1.83
C LEU A 322 -5.58 -0.33 1.02
N ALA A 323 -5.42 -1.55 1.53
CA ALA A 323 -4.86 -2.66 0.77
C ALA A 323 -5.53 -2.79 -0.62
N SER A 324 -4.72 -3.02 -1.65
CA SER A 324 -5.01 -3.01 -3.09
C SER A 324 -5.25 -1.64 -3.74
N GLN A 325 -5.28 -0.53 -2.98
CA GLN A 325 -5.47 0.80 -3.55
C GLN A 325 -4.16 1.46 -3.96
N GLY A 326 -4.24 2.28 -5.00
CA GLY A 326 -3.11 3.03 -5.53
C GLY A 326 -3.45 4.44 -5.99
N GLY A 327 -2.40 5.23 -6.18
CA GLY A 327 -2.49 6.62 -6.59
C GLY A 327 -1.13 7.26 -6.81
N PHE A 328 -1.11 8.58 -6.89
CA PHE A 328 0.12 9.35 -6.80
C PHE A 328 -0.10 10.69 -6.12
N VAL A 329 1.00 11.24 -5.62
CA VAL A 329 1.07 12.60 -5.13
C VAL A 329 2.14 13.38 -5.88
N GLU A 330 1.99 14.69 -5.97
CA GLU A 330 3.03 15.58 -6.49
C GLU A 330 3.32 16.68 -5.48
N LEU A 331 4.60 17.02 -5.36
CA LEU A 331 5.11 18.05 -4.48
C LEU A 331 6.34 18.73 -5.11
N SER A 332 6.68 19.91 -4.62
CA SER A 332 7.92 20.60 -5.00
C SER A 332 8.64 21.09 -3.73
N PRO A 333 9.66 20.37 -3.23
CA PRO A 333 10.39 20.76 -2.03
C PRO A 333 11.04 22.15 -2.21
N PRO A 334 10.78 23.13 -1.33
CA PRO A 334 11.21 24.51 -1.56
C PRO A 334 12.70 24.76 -1.26
N ALA A 335 13.35 23.85 -0.55
CA ALA A 335 14.73 24.00 -0.10
C ALA A 335 15.45 22.65 -0.01
N ALA A 336 16.78 22.69 0.04
CA ALA A 336 17.59 21.52 0.31
C ALA A 336 17.31 20.97 1.73
N GLY A 337 17.37 19.65 1.87
CA GLY A 337 17.06 18.97 3.13
C GLY A 337 16.80 17.47 2.96
N HIS A 338 16.42 16.81 4.05
CA HIS A 338 16.01 15.42 4.05
C HIS A 338 14.56 15.35 4.51
N TYR A 339 13.67 14.97 3.61
CA TYR A 339 12.23 14.90 3.84
C TYR A 339 11.85 13.44 4.07
N SER A 340 11.38 13.08 5.27
CA SER A 340 11.00 11.69 5.56
C SER A 340 9.76 11.29 4.77
N VAL A 341 9.80 10.12 4.14
CA VAL A 341 8.69 9.49 3.42
C VAL A 341 8.19 8.34 4.29
N VAL A 342 6.92 8.38 4.71
CA VAL A 342 6.41 7.47 5.75
C VAL A 342 5.00 6.95 5.47
N ASN A 343 4.69 5.81 6.07
CA ASN A 343 3.32 5.51 6.46
C ASN A 343 3.01 6.22 7.79
N HIS A 344 2.05 7.15 7.79
CA HIS A 344 1.69 7.93 8.99
C HIS A 344 0.89 7.13 10.03
N GLU A 345 0.57 5.87 9.76
CA GLU A 345 0.37 4.90 10.84
C GLU A 345 1.72 4.60 11.49
N MET A 346 2.10 5.45 12.44
CA MET A 346 3.50 5.63 12.84
C MET A 346 4.20 4.35 13.32
N THR A 347 3.46 3.41 13.94
CA THR A 347 4.02 2.12 14.34
C THR A 347 4.43 1.25 13.15
N LEU A 348 3.80 1.43 11.98
CA LEU A 348 4.16 0.76 10.74
C LEU A 348 5.38 1.43 10.08
N ALA A 349 5.49 2.76 10.14
CA ALA A 349 6.73 3.46 9.75
C ALA A 349 7.92 3.03 10.62
N GLU A 350 7.73 2.95 11.94
CA GLU A 350 8.75 2.44 12.88
C GLU A 350 9.13 0.98 12.61
N ARG A 351 8.29 0.22 11.87
CA ARG A 351 8.52 -1.16 11.44
C ARG A 351 9.17 -1.28 10.05
N GLY A 352 9.50 -0.18 9.39
CA GLY A 352 10.24 -0.20 8.13
C GLY A 352 9.62 0.58 6.97
N ALA A 353 8.37 1.06 7.11
CA ALA A 353 7.66 1.82 6.08
C ALA A 353 8.10 3.29 6.11
N HIS A 354 9.41 3.47 5.99
CA HIS A 354 10.12 4.72 6.16
C HIS A 354 11.23 4.84 5.10
N GLY A 355 11.48 6.06 4.69
CA GLY A 355 12.54 6.43 3.76
C GLY A 355 12.82 7.92 3.79
N VAL A 356 13.74 8.37 2.94
CA VAL A 356 14.09 9.78 2.81
C VAL A 356 14.05 10.21 1.34
N LEU A 357 13.47 11.38 1.09
CA LEU A 357 13.71 12.18 -0.10
C LEU A 357 14.81 13.21 0.22
N ALA A 358 16.01 12.96 -0.31
CA ALA A 358 17.17 13.83 -0.17
C ALA A 358 17.12 14.92 -1.25
N VAL A 359 16.93 16.16 -0.83
CA VAL A 359 16.82 17.33 -1.70
C VAL A 359 18.11 18.14 -1.63
N THR A 360 18.70 18.37 -2.79
CA THR A 360 19.89 19.22 -2.96
C THR A 360 19.52 20.63 -3.43
N GLY A 361 20.45 21.58 -3.31
CA GLY A 361 20.23 23.00 -3.64
C GLY A 361 20.33 23.34 -5.11
#